data_AF-A0A6G0XQU4-F1
#
_entry.id   AF-A0A6G0XQU4-F1
#
_cell.length_a   1.000
_cell.length_b   1.000
_cell.length_c   1.000
_cell.angle_alpha   90.00
_cell.angle_beta   90.00
_cell.angle_gamma   90.00
#
_symmetry.space_group_name_H-M   'P 1'
#
loop_
_entity.id
_entity.type
_entity.pdbx_description
1 polymer ?
#
loop_
_entity_poly.entity_id
_entity_poly.type
_entity_poly.pdbx_seq_one_letter_code
_entity_poly.pdbx_strand_id
1 'polypeptide(L)'
;MIATILACDDQFCLDNFAPVCGSDGQTYSNKCNFDKAQCVNPTLQLVLNDTECPSPLPLCFRACIEIFDPVCGSDGHTYANNCSLANAACLAMGQNLTWVSNGSCCDPCDLACTKEINPVCGSDGLTYLNPCLFEQAKCRSPALSLASRGACPTRCEKTCPMIFSPVCGSDRVTYSSSCALYNVACTKPGLTQVASGACPCERVCNQMYAPVCGSDRRTYNNACLLQNAACKSSRLRIAYNGPCS
;
A
#
# COMPACT_ATOMS: atom_id res chain seq x y z
N MET A 1 8.51 17.15 53.51
CA MET A 1 8.18 18.51 53.02
C MET A 1 8.08 18.41 51.51
N ILE A 2 6.91 18.02 50.97
CA ILE A 2 5.89 18.92 50.40
C ILE A 2 6.55 19.99 49.53
N ALA A 3 6.75 19.68 48.25
CA ALA A 3 7.29 20.61 47.26
C ALA A 3 6.65 20.36 45.89
N THR A 4 5.32 20.42 45.78
CA THR A 4 4.65 20.31 44.45
C THR A 4 3.27 20.94 44.31
N ILE A 5 2.59 21.41 45.37
CA ILE A 5 1.26 22.07 45.24
C ILE A 5 1.33 23.59 45.49
N LEU A 6 2.20 24.06 46.39
CA LEU A 6 2.25 25.49 46.77
C LEU A 6 2.62 26.44 45.62
N ALA A 7 3.41 26.00 44.63
CA ALA A 7 3.94 26.89 43.60
C ALA A 7 2.91 27.37 42.56
N CYS A 8 1.82 26.61 42.35
CA CYS A 8 0.78 26.99 41.40
C CYS A 8 -0.21 27.99 42.03
N ASP A 9 -0.42 27.92 43.35
CA ASP A 9 -1.44 28.72 44.02
C ASP A 9 -0.98 30.17 44.32
N ASP A 10 0.34 30.37 44.42
CA ASP A 10 1.00 31.68 44.60
C ASP A 10 1.00 32.57 43.34
N GLN A 11 0.48 32.10 42.20
CA GLN A 11 0.28 32.95 41.02
C GLN A 11 -0.90 33.90 41.23
N PHE A 12 -0.59 35.19 41.33
CA PHE A 12 -1.56 36.27 41.35
C PHE A 12 -2.04 36.59 39.93
N CYS A 13 -3.30 36.32 39.65
CA CYS A 13 -3.95 36.72 38.41
C CYS A 13 -4.72 38.02 38.62
N LEU A 14 -4.54 38.98 37.71
CA LEU A 14 -5.36 40.18 37.68
C LEU A 14 -6.78 39.82 37.24
N ASP A 15 -7.76 40.57 37.75
CA ASP A 15 -9.16 40.48 37.32
C ASP A 15 -9.37 41.22 35.99
N ASN A 16 -8.70 40.75 34.94
CA ASN A 16 -8.98 41.15 33.56
C ASN A 16 -9.85 40.08 32.90
N PHE A 17 -11.02 40.46 32.40
CA PHE A 17 -11.90 39.51 31.73
C PHE A 17 -11.53 39.37 30.25
N ALA A 18 -10.93 38.23 29.89
CA ALA A 18 -10.54 37.83 28.55
C ALA A 18 -10.68 36.31 28.46
N PRO A 19 -11.92 35.80 28.37
CA PRO A 19 -12.22 34.42 28.71
C PRO A 19 -11.55 33.42 27.76
N VAL A 20 -11.22 32.25 28.30
CA VAL A 20 -10.70 31.12 27.52
C VAL A 20 -11.39 29.83 27.92
N CYS A 21 -11.46 28.86 27.00
CA CYS A 21 -12.10 27.57 27.26
C CYS A 21 -11.07 26.46 27.44
N GLY A 22 -11.17 25.71 28.54
CA GLY A 22 -10.32 24.54 28.81
C GLY A 22 -10.88 23.23 28.27
N SER A 23 -10.02 22.21 28.14
CA SER A 23 -10.38 20.86 27.70
C SER A 23 -11.22 20.08 28.70
N ASP A 24 -11.33 20.59 29.92
CA ASP A 24 -12.27 20.18 30.97
C ASP A 24 -13.67 20.79 30.77
N GLY A 25 -13.83 21.65 29.77
CA GLY A 25 -15.06 22.36 29.51
C GLY A 25 -15.33 23.53 30.44
N GLN A 26 -14.33 24.03 31.18
CA GLN A 26 -14.48 25.19 32.05
C GLN A 26 -14.07 26.48 31.33
N THR A 27 -14.87 27.53 31.50
CA THR A 27 -14.48 28.89 31.12
C THR A 27 -13.57 29.46 32.20
N TYR A 28 -12.37 29.86 31.82
CA TYR A 28 -11.45 30.58 32.68
C TYR A 28 -11.51 32.07 32.36
N SER A 29 -11.60 32.92 33.39
CA SER A 29 -11.78 34.38 33.24
C SER A 29 -10.69 35.04 32.39
N ASN A 30 -9.49 34.47 32.39
CA ASN A 30 -8.37 34.85 31.54
C ASN A 30 -7.32 33.75 31.43
N LYS A 31 -6.37 33.94 30.51
CA LYS A 31 -5.25 33.03 30.29
C LYS A 31 -4.42 32.76 31.57
N CYS A 32 -4.24 33.75 32.45
CA CYS A 32 -3.53 33.54 33.72
C CYS A 32 -4.27 32.52 34.60
N ASN A 33 -5.60 32.65 34.75
CA ASN A 33 -6.41 31.70 35.51
C ASN A 33 -6.39 30.29 34.89
N PHE A 34 -6.34 30.20 33.56
CA PHE A 34 -6.16 28.93 32.85
C PHE A 34 -4.77 28.32 33.13
N ASP A 35 -3.69 29.11 33.05
CA ASP A 35 -2.32 28.63 33.29
C ASP A 35 -2.12 28.17 34.74
N LYS A 36 -2.76 28.86 35.68
CA LYS A 36 -2.84 28.44 37.08
C LYS A 36 -3.49 27.06 37.23
N ALA A 37 -4.61 26.83 36.54
CA ALA A 37 -5.28 25.53 36.53
C ALA A 37 -4.48 24.44 35.80
N GLN A 38 -3.78 24.79 34.72
CA GLN A 38 -2.89 23.88 33.99
C GLN A 38 -1.65 23.51 34.82
N CYS A 39 -1.17 24.40 35.67
CA CYS A 39 -0.10 24.09 36.63
C CYS A 39 -0.53 23.01 37.63
N VAL A 40 -1.80 23.05 38.09
CA VAL A 40 -2.38 22.01 38.96
C VAL A 40 -2.72 20.74 38.19
N ASN A 41 -3.21 20.87 36.95
CA ASN A 41 -3.53 19.77 36.05
C ASN A 41 -2.76 19.89 34.71
N PRO A 42 -1.57 19.28 34.60
CA PRO A 42 -0.74 19.37 33.39
C PRO A 42 -1.38 18.78 32.12
N THR A 43 -2.48 18.03 32.25
CA THR A 43 -3.22 17.47 31.10
C THR A 43 -4.30 18.41 30.56
N LEU A 44 -4.60 19.51 31.25
CA LEU A 44 -5.53 20.54 30.81
C LEU A 44 -4.97 21.25 29.56
N GLN A 45 -5.77 21.33 28.50
CA GLN A 45 -5.42 22.01 27.24
C GLN A 45 -6.35 23.19 26.97
N LEU A 46 -5.81 24.20 26.30
CA LEU A 46 -6.57 25.36 25.85
C LEU A 46 -7.35 24.98 24.59
N VAL A 47 -8.68 25.07 24.63
CA VAL A 47 -9.57 24.68 23.53
C VAL A 47 -10.02 25.89 22.71
N LEU A 48 -10.43 26.98 23.37
CA LEU A 48 -10.80 28.25 22.72
C LEU A 48 -10.10 29.42 23.40
N ASN A 49 -9.74 30.44 22.64
CA ASN A 49 -9.14 31.68 23.12
C ASN A 49 -10.07 32.86 22.88
N ASP A 50 -10.04 33.86 23.77
CA ASP A 50 -10.85 35.09 23.71
C ASP A 50 -12.38 34.85 23.62
N THR A 51 -12.84 33.73 24.18
CA THR A 51 -14.26 33.39 24.30
C THR A 51 -14.50 32.46 25.48
N GLU A 52 -15.69 32.58 26.07
CA GLU A 52 -16.19 31.58 27.01
C GLU A 52 -16.43 30.24 26.29
N CYS A 53 -16.43 29.16 27.07
CA CYS A 53 -16.89 27.88 26.56
C CYS A 53 -18.37 27.99 26.12
N PRO A 54 -18.72 27.51 24.91
CA PRO A 54 -20.09 27.56 24.42
C PRO A 54 -21.01 26.75 25.35
N SER A 55 -22.15 27.31 25.76
CA SER A 55 -23.15 26.61 26.57
C SER A 55 -24.37 26.23 25.71
N PRO A 56 -24.82 24.95 25.72
CA PRO A 56 -24.26 23.83 26.47
C PRO A 56 -22.93 23.36 25.86
N LEU A 57 -21.94 23.09 26.72
CA LEU A 57 -20.63 22.61 26.33
C LEU A 57 -20.73 21.26 25.62
N PRO A 58 -20.26 21.15 24.37
CA PRO A 58 -20.02 19.85 23.79
C PRO A 58 -18.76 19.28 24.45
N LEU A 59 -18.91 18.56 25.56
CA LEU A 59 -17.83 17.73 26.12
C LEU A 59 -17.55 16.60 25.12
N CYS A 60 -16.78 16.90 24.08
CA CYS A 60 -16.43 15.96 23.01
C CYS A 60 -15.43 14.91 23.46
N PHE A 61 -14.80 15.13 24.61
CA PHE A 61 -13.86 14.18 25.20
C PHE A 61 -14.50 13.43 26.35
N ARG A 62 -15.35 12.46 25.99
CA ARG A 62 -15.74 11.41 26.94
C ARG A 62 -14.67 10.33 26.96
N ALA A 63 -14.25 9.91 28.15
CA ALA A 63 -13.41 8.73 28.30
C ALA A 63 -14.17 7.51 27.76
N CYS A 64 -13.65 6.92 26.68
CA CYS A 64 -14.23 5.71 26.10
C CYS A 64 -13.55 4.49 26.70
N ILE A 65 -14.34 3.45 26.96
CA ILE A 65 -13.80 2.13 27.23
C ILE A 65 -13.18 1.57 25.94
N GLU A 66 -12.05 0.88 26.05
CA GLU A 66 -11.39 0.22 24.90
C GLU A 66 -12.08 -1.10 24.55
N ILE A 67 -13.35 -1.03 24.19
CA ILE A 67 -14.10 -2.14 23.60
C ILE A 67 -14.14 -1.97 22.08
N PHE A 68 -13.87 -3.04 21.35
CA PHE A 68 -14.03 -3.05 19.89
C PHE A 68 -15.42 -3.59 19.54
N ASP A 69 -16.36 -2.67 19.37
CA ASP A 69 -17.76 -2.91 18.97
C ASP A 69 -18.10 -1.91 17.84
N PRO A 70 -17.61 -2.18 16.62
CA PRO A 70 -17.47 -1.15 15.59
C PRO A 70 -18.81 -0.60 15.10
N VAL A 71 -18.80 0.67 14.68
CA VAL A 71 -19.95 1.35 14.07
C VAL A 71 -19.52 2.13 12.83
N CYS A 72 -20.43 2.25 11.87
CA CYS A 72 -20.21 3.03 10.65
C CYS A 72 -20.76 4.45 10.80
N GLY A 73 -19.92 5.46 10.54
CA GLY A 73 -20.32 6.87 10.46
C GLY A 73 -20.86 7.26 9.08
N SER A 74 -21.62 8.36 9.02
CA SER A 74 -22.15 8.93 7.77
C SER A 74 -21.08 9.51 6.85
N ASP A 75 -19.85 9.61 7.33
CA ASP A 75 -18.65 9.94 6.58
C ASP A 75 -17.96 8.72 5.95
N GLY A 76 -18.51 7.51 6.15
CA GLY A 76 -17.95 6.26 5.65
C GLY A 76 -16.77 5.73 6.48
N HIS A 77 -16.45 6.34 7.62
CA HIS A 77 -15.41 5.85 8.53
C HIS A 77 -15.96 4.84 9.54
N THR A 78 -15.18 3.79 9.79
CA THR A 78 -15.47 2.84 10.86
C THR A 78 -14.84 3.34 12.17
N TYR A 79 -15.68 3.48 13.18
CA TYR A 79 -15.26 3.85 14.53
C TYR A 79 -15.20 2.61 15.42
N ALA A 80 -14.23 2.56 16.34
CA ALA A 80 -13.99 1.39 17.19
C ALA A 80 -15.19 1.02 18.06
N ASN A 81 -15.95 2.03 18.47
CA ASN A 81 -17.23 1.89 19.17
C ASN A 81 -18.06 3.19 19.11
N ASN A 82 -19.30 3.11 19.58
CA ASN A 82 -20.23 4.24 19.61
C ASN A 82 -19.70 5.47 20.38
N CYS A 83 -18.89 5.26 21.43
CA CYS A 83 -18.28 6.37 22.17
C CYS A 83 -17.26 7.13 21.30
N SER A 84 -16.42 6.42 20.55
CA SER A 84 -15.46 7.03 19.64
C SER A 84 -16.14 7.78 18.48
N LEU A 85 -17.26 7.28 17.95
CA LEU A 85 -18.08 8.00 16.96
C LEU A 85 -18.69 9.27 17.56
N ALA A 86 -19.25 9.20 18.78
CA ALA A 86 -19.84 10.35 19.45
C ALA A 86 -18.82 11.46 19.72
N ASN A 87 -17.60 11.09 20.15
CA ASN A 87 -16.50 12.03 20.33
C ASN A 87 -16.12 12.70 18.99
N ALA A 88 -15.99 11.91 17.92
CA ALA A 88 -15.66 12.43 16.59
C ALA A 88 -16.75 13.36 16.04
N ALA A 89 -18.04 12.98 16.15
CA ALA A 89 -19.17 13.79 15.73
C ALA A 89 -19.22 15.13 16.47
N CYS A 90 -18.88 15.11 17.76
CA CYS A 90 -18.78 16.30 18.58
C CYS A 90 -17.61 17.20 18.14
N LEU A 91 -16.43 16.63 17.85
CA LEU A 91 -15.26 17.37 17.38
C LEU A 91 -15.45 17.96 15.97
N ALA A 92 -16.36 17.42 15.17
CA ALA A 92 -16.56 17.82 13.79
C ALA A 92 -17.31 19.18 13.62
N MET A 93 -17.64 19.88 14.73
CA MET A 93 -18.10 21.28 14.81
C MET A 93 -18.99 21.75 13.63
N GLY A 94 -20.04 21.00 13.30
CA GLY A 94 -21.01 21.36 12.27
C GLY A 94 -21.02 20.48 11.00
N GLN A 95 -20.09 19.53 10.86
CA GLN A 95 -20.29 18.41 9.94
C GLN A 95 -21.31 17.44 10.55
N ASN A 96 -22.38 17.11 9.80
CA ASN A 96 -23.46 16.24 10.24
C ASN A 96 -23.03 14.76 10.27
N LEU A 97 -22.04 14.45 11.10
CA LEU A 97 -21.54 13.10 11.33
C LEU A 97 -22.52 12.36 12.23
N THR A 98 -23.14 11.31 11.69
CA THR A 98 -24.17 10.52 12.34
C THR A 98 -23.86 9.04 12.23
N TRP A 99 -24.48 8.24 13.10
CA TRP A 99 -24.43 6.78 13.00
C TRP A 99 -25.23 6.31 11.78
N VAL A 100 -24.67 5.38 11.00
CA VAL A 100 -25.31 4.74 9.84
C VAL A 100 -25.71 3.30 10.14
N SER A 101 -24.79 2.51 10.69
CA SER A 101 -25.02 1.09 10.96
C SER A 101 -24.10 0.56 12.05
N ASN A 102 -24.51 -0.54 12.69
CA ASN A 102 -23.62 -1.35 13.52
C ASN A 102 -22.65 -2.14 12.63
N GLY A 103 -21.47 -2.46 13.17
CA GLY A 103 -20.38 -3.05 12.42
C GLY A 103 -19.53 -2.01 11.71
N SER A 104 -18.46 -2.46 11.07
CA SER A 104 -17.64 -1.62 10.19
C SER A 104 -18.46 -1.11 9.01
N CYS A 105 -18.07 0.04 8.45
CA CYS A 105 -18.62 0.50 7.19
C CYS A 105 -18.42 -0.55 6.10
N CYS A 106 -19.45 -0.73 5.27
CA CYS A 106 -19.35 -1.56 4.08
C CYS A 106 -18.27 -0.99 3.16
N ASP A 107 -17.38 -1.83 2.66
CA ASP A 107 -16.51 -1.44 1.55
C ASP A 107 -17.43 -1.11 0.36
N PRO A 108 -17.30 0.04 -0.32
CA PRO A 108 -18.08 0.31 -1.54
C PRO A 108 -17.90 -0.76 -2.61
N CYS A 109 -16.82 -1.54 -2.54
CA CYS A 109 -16.55 -2.69 -3.38
C CYS A 109 -17.14 -4.01 -2.86
N ASP A 110 -17.77 -4.05 -1.69
CA ASP A 110 -18.46 -5.25 -1.18
C ASP A 110 -19.76 -5.50 -1.94
N LEU A 111 -19.63 -6.08 -3.14
CA LEU A 111 -20.74 -6.64 -3.89
C LEU A 111 -21.31 -7.88 -3.19
N ALA A 112 -22.64 -7.98 -3.13
CA ALA A 112 -23.34 -9.20 -2.76
C ALA A 112 -23.22 -10.23 -3.89
N CYS A 113 -22.26 -11.14 -3.78
CA CYS A 113 -22.00 -12.17 -4.78
C CYS A 113 -22.64 -13.52 -4.43
N THR A 114 -23.16 -14.20 -5.45
CA THR A 114 -23.59 -15.60 -5.33
C THR A 114 -22.37 -16.52 -5.21
N LYS A 115 -22.59 -17.74 -4.70
CA LYS A 115 -21.54 -18.79 -4.60
C LYS A 115 -21.51 -19.70 -5.84
N GLU A 116 -22.03 -19.24 -6.97
CA GLU A 116 -21.97 -20.01 -8.21
C GLU A 116 -20.53 -20.20 -8.65
N ILE A 117 -20.24 -21.35 -9.25
CA ILE A 117 -18.91 -21.69 -9.75
C ILE A 117 -18.90 -21.43 -11.26
N ASN A 118 -18.35 -20.29 -11.66
CA ASN A 118 -18.16 -19.88 -13.05
C ASN A 118 -16.81 -19.16 -13.18
N PRO A 119 -15.69 -19.88 -13.02
CA PRO A 119 -14.42 -19.26 -12.71
C PRO A 119 -13.88 -18.38 -13.83
N VAL A 120 -13.15 -17.34 -13.45
CA VAL A 120 -12.44 -16.45 -14.36
C VAL A 120 -11.01 -16.22 -13.88
N CYS A 121 -10.09 -15.98 -14.82
CA CYS A 121 -8.69 -15.71 -14.52
C CYS A 121 -8.41 -14.22 -14.62
N GLY A 122 -7.88 -13.63 -13.55
CA GLY A 122 -7.42 -12.24 -13.55
C GLY A 122 -6.02 -12.07 -14.11
N SER A 123 -5.67 -10.84 -14.50
CA SER A 123 -4.32 -10.46 -14.95
C SER A 123 -3.26 -10.53 -13.86
N ASP A 124 -3.69 -10.67 -12.61
CA ASP A 124 -2.89 -11.00 -11.43
C ASP A 124 -2.55 -12.49 -11.30
N GLY A 125 -3.06 -13.34 -12.20
CA GLY A 125 -2.87 -14.78 -12.17
C GLY A 125 -3.75 -15.50 -11.12
N LEU A 126 -4.72 -14.80 -10.52
CA LEU A 126 -5.64 -15.38 -9.56
C LEU A 126 -6.92 -15.89 -10.24
N THR A 127 -7.38 -17.05 -9.79
CA THR A 127 -8.69 -17.60 -10.18
C THR A 127 -9.75 -17.04 -9.25
N TYR A 128 -10.72 -16.34 -9.82
CA TYR A 128 -11.90 -15.85 -9.13
C TYR A 128 -13.03 -16.85 -9.34
N LEU A 129 -13.76 -17.19 -8.27
CA LEU A 129 -14.81 -18.24 -8.28
C LEU A 129 -15.88 -17.98 -9.33
N ASN A 130 -16.23 -16.71 -9.52
CA ASN A 130 -17.21 -16.22 -10.48
C ASN A 130 -16.92 -14.77 -10.89
N PRO A 131 -17.59 -14.26 -11.94
CA PRO A 131 -17.39 -12.89 -12.42
C PRO A 131 -17.72 -11.82 -11.37
N CYS A 132 -18.65 -12.07 -10.45
CA CYS A 132 -18.98 -11.12 -9.39
C CYS A 132 -17.79 -10.89 -8.44
N LEU A 133 -17.14 -11.98 -7.98
CA LEU A 133 -15.95 -11.86 -7.13
C LEU A 133 -14.78 -11.20 -7.88
N PHE A 134 -14.68 -11.40 -9.19
CA PHE A 134 -13.70 -10.69 -10.02
C PHE A 134 -13.97 -9.18 -10.07
N GLU A 135 -15.22 -8.76 -10.29
CA GLU A 135 -15.57 -7.32 -10.32
C GLU A 135 -15.42 -6.66 -8.93
N GLN A 136 -15.71 -7.38 -7.85
CA GLN A 136 -15.42 -6.92 -6.48
C GLN A 136 -13.91 -6.67 -6.29
N ALA A 137 -13.06 -7.58 -6.73
CA ALA A 137 -11.61 -7.41 -6.65
C ALA A 137 -11.10 -6.28 -7.56
N LYS A 138 -11.67 -6.16 -8.76
CA LYS A 138 -11.34 -5.08 -9.71
C LYS A 138 -11.76 -3.70 -9.21
N CYS A 139 -12.87 -3.60 -8.47
CA CYS A 139 -13.25 -2.36 -7.80
C CYS A 139 -12.16 -1.90 -6.82
N ARG A 140 -11.56 -2.83 -6.05
CA ARG A 140 -10.43 -2.55 -5.14
C ARG A 140 -9.10 -2.35 -5.87
N SER A 141 -8.95 -2.91 -7.06
CA SER A 141 -7.74 -2.88 -7.87
C SER A 141 -8.07 -2.51 -9.32
N PRO A 142 -8.21 -1.22 -9.67
CA PRO A 142 -8.66 -0.79 -11.00
C PRO A 142 -7.79 -1.25 -12.18
N ALA A 143 -6.53 -1.64 -11.92
CA ALA A 143 -5.62 -2.19 -12.91
C ALA A 143 -5.87 -3.69 -13.24
N LEU A 144 -6.70 -4.38 -12.44
CA LEU A 144 -7.06 -5.78 -12.66
C LEU A 144 -7.90 -5.90 -13.93
N SER A 145 -7.46 -6.76 -14.84
CA SER A 145 -8.15 -7.06 -16.09
C SER A 145 -8.40 -8.55 -16.24
N LEU A 146 -9.39 -8.92 -17.05
CA LEU A 146 -9.71 -10.32 -17.31
C LEU A 146 -8.62 -10.92 -18.21
N ALA A 147 -7.87 -11.89 -17.71
CA ALA A 147 -6.86 -12.61 -18.49
C ALA A 147 -7.49 -13.69 -19.38
N SER A 148 -8.40 -14.50 -18.84
CA SER A 148 -9.13 -15.51 -19.60
C SER A 148 -10.44 -15.92 -18.92
N ARG A 149 -11.37 -16.47 -19.70
CA ARG A 149 -12.52 -17.23 -19.16
C ARG A 149 -12.03 -18.56 -18.59
N GLY A 150 -12.66 -19.04 -17.52
CA GLY A 150 -12.21 -20.23 -16.78
C GLY A 150 -11.16 -19.91 -15.73
N ALA A 151 -10.79 -20.93 -14.94
CA ALA A 151 -9.73 -20.81 -13.95
C ALA A 151 -8.39 -20.47 -14.60
N CYS A 152 -7.52 -19.79 -13.85
CA CYS A 152 -6.14 -19.62 -14.28
C CYS A 152 -5.48 -21.00 -14.45
N PRO A 153 -4.68 -21.19 -15.50
CA PRO A 153 -3.93 -22.42 -15.69
C PRO A 153 -3.02 -22.67 -14.49
N THR A 154 -3.23 -23.78 -13.78
CA THR A 154 -2.38 -24.22 -12.65
C THR A 154 -1.00 -24.68 -13.11
N ARG A 155 -0.91 -25.07 -14.39
CA ARG A 155 0.33 -25.39 -15.11
C ARG A 155 0.18 -24.94 -16.56
N CYS A 156 1.16 -24.22 -17.05
CA CYS A 156 1.25 -23.78 -18.44
C CYS A 156 1.86 -24.89 -19.30
N GLU A 157 1.41 -26.14 -19.13
CA GLU A 157 1.97 -27.29 -19.82
C GLU A 157 1.23 -27.53 -21.13
N LYS A 158 1.44 -26.65 -22.12
CA LYS A 158 1.14 -27.04 -23.50
C LYS A 158 2.23 -27.99 -23.97
N THR A 159 1.82 -29.12 -24.53
CA THR A 159 2.70 -29.96 -25.33
C THR A 159 3.13 -29.16 -26.56
N CYS A 160 4.38 -28.69 -26.56
CA CYS A 160 4.92 -27.93 -27.68
C CYS A 160 5.50 -28.88 -28.73
N PRO A 161 5.20 -28.67 -30.02
CA PRO A 161 5.94 -29.34 -31.09
C PRO A 161 7.43 -29.06 -30.95
N MET A 162 8.27 -30.05 -31.28
CA MET A 162 9.74 -29.92 -31.33
C MET A 162 10.19 -29.14 -32.59
N ILE A 163 9.48 -28.07 -32.91
CA ILE A 163 9.79 -27.17 -34.03
C ILE A 163 10.59 -26.00 -33.48
N PHE A 164 11.83 -25.86 -33.94
CA PHE A 164 12.68 -24.73 -33.57
C PHE A 164 12.34 -23.51 -34.44
N SER A 165 11.56 -22.58 -33.89
CA SER A 165 11.15 -21.33 -34.52
C SER A 165 11.27 -20.19 -33.50
N PRO A 166 12.48 -19.67 -33.28
CA PRO A 166 12.79 -18.88 -32.09
C PRO A 166 12.02 -17.56 -32.05
N VAL A 167 11.74 -17.08 -30.85
CA VAL A 167 11.11 -15.77 -30.59
C VAL A 167 11.82 -15.03 -29.47
N CYS A 168 11.76 -13.70 -29.51
CA CYS A 168 12.34 -12.85 -28.48
C CYS A 168 11.27 -12.44 -27.47
N GLY A 169 11.49 -12.74 -26.19
CA GLY A 169 10.65 -12.26 -25.09
C GLY A 169 10.98 -10.83 -24.67
N SER A 170 10.03 -10.16 -24.02
CA SER A 170 10.21 -8.83 -23.42
C SER A 170 11.28 -8.80 -22.32
N ASP A 171 11.65 -9.97 -21.80
CA ASP A 171 12.77 -10.19 -20.87
C ASP A 171 14.14 -10.37 -21.56
N ARG A 172 14.20 -10.16 -22.89
CA ARG A 172 15.40 -10.34 -23.72
C ARG A 172 15.93 -11.77 -23.74
N VAL A 173 15.08 -12.75 -23.42
CA VAL A 173 15.40 -14.17 -23.56
C VAL A 173 14.87 -14.67 -24.91
N THR A 174 15.71 -15.41 -25.63
CA THR A 174 15.29 -16.16 -26.82
C THR A 174 14.64 -17.46 -26.39
N TYR A 175 13.38 -17.65 -26.78
CA TYR A 175 12.64 -18.89 -26.58
C TYR A 175 12.69 -19.73 -27.85
N SER A 176 12.67 -21.06 -27.73
CA SER A 176 12.79 -21.99 -28.86
C SER A 176 11.59 -21.97 -29.81
N SER A 177 10.43 -21.54 -29.32
CA SER A 177 9.20 -21.32 -30.08
C SER A 177 8.27 -20.36 -29.34
N SER A 178 7.26 -19.80 -30.03
CA SER A 178 6.16 -19.08 -29.39
C SER A 178 5.44 -19.93 -28.33
N CYS A 179 5.38 -21.26 -28.52
CA CYS A 179 4.82 -22.18 -27.52
C CYS A 179 5.67 -22.25 -26.26
N ALA A 180 6.99 -22.34 -26.40
CA ALA A 180 7.91 -22.30 -25.26
C ALA A 180 7.83 -20.97 -24.50
N LEU A 181 7.72 -19.85 -25.23
CA LEU A 181 7.48 -18.54 -24.61
C LEU A 181 6.15 -18.52 -23.84
N TYR A 182 5.06 -19.03 -24.42
CA TYR A 182 3.76 -19.10 -23.78
C TYR A 182 3.80 -19.87 -22.46
N ASN A 183 4.47 -21.03 -22.43
CA ASN A 183 4.57 -21.86 -21.22
C ASN A 183 5.26 -21.15 -20.06
N VAL A 184 6.15 -20.17 -20.34
CA VAL A 184 6.80 -19.35 -19.31
C VAL A 184 5.99 -18.09 -19.01
N ALA A 185 5.45 -17.42 -20.05
CA ALA A 185 4.69 -16.18 -19.93
C ALA A 185 3.41 -16.34 -19.11
N CYS A 186 2.80 -17.52 -19.16
CA CYS A 186 1.57 -17.82 -18.45
C CYS A 186 1.72 -17.83 -16.91
N THR A 187 2.94 -17.98 -16.37
CA THR A 187 3.23 -17.75 -14.93
C THR A 187 4.06 -16.49 -14.67
N LYS A 188 4.38 -15.71 -15.69
CA LYS A 188 5.26 -14.54 -15.59
C LYS A 188 4.53 -13.31 -16.16
N PRO A 189 3.76 -12.58 -15.34
CA PRO A 189 3.03 -11.39 -15.76
C PRO A 189 3.95 -10.40 -16.50
N GLY A 190 3.50 -9.88 -17.63
CA GLY A 190 4.26 -8.92 -18.45
C GLY A 190 5.31 -9.53 -19.39
N LEU A 191 5.55 -10.85 -19.35
CA LEU A 191 6.35 -11.51 -20.37
C LEU A 191 5.54 -11.64 -21.67
N THR A 192 5.98 -10.96 -22.72
CA THR A 192 5.34 -10.96 -24.04
C THR A 192 6.38 -11.24 -25.13
N GLN A 193 5.93 -11.68 -26.30
CA GLN A 193 6.80 -11.74 -27.47
C GLN A 193 7.00 -10.32 -28.03
N VAL A 194 8.26 -9.87 -28.13
CA VAL A 194 8.62 -8.55 -28.69
C VAL A 194 9.11 -8.61 -30.12
N ALA A 195 9.62 -9.76 -30.57
CA ALA A 195 10.05 -9.96 -31.95
C ALA A 195 9.96 -11.44 -32.36
N SER A 196 9.78 -11.68 -33.66
CA SER A 196 10.03 -12.98 -34.28
C SER A 196 11.54 -13.19 -34.47
N GLY A 197 12.03 -14.41 -34.27
CA GLY A 197 13.46 -14.71 -34.27
C GLY A 197 14.12 -14.53 -32.89
N ALA A 198 15.41 -14.84 -32.82
CA ALA A 198 16.18 -14.66 -31.59
C ALA A 198 16.30 -13.20 -31.17
N CYS A 199 16.46 -12.94 -29.88
CA CYS A 199 16.74 -11.59 -29.39
C CYS A 199 18.05 -11.04 -29.98
N PRO A 200 18.10 -9.72 -30.28
CA PRO A 200 19.34 -9.08 -30.74
C PRO A 200 20.48 -9.29 -29.76
N CYS A 201 21.63 -9.74 -30.26
CA CYS A 201 22.82 -10.02 -29.45
C CYS A 201 23.59 -8.77 -29.01
N GLU A 202 23.32 -7.61 -29.60
CA GLU A 202 24.06 -6.38 -29.31
C GLU A 202 23.51 -5.71 -28.06
N ARG A 203 24.06 -6.13 -26.91
CA ARG A 203 23.88 -5.40 -25.65
C ARG A 203 24.88 -4.25 -25.62
N VAL A 204 24.46 -3.10 -25.09
CA VAL A 204 25.38 -2.01 -24.75
C VAL A 204 26.23 -2.47 -23.56
N CYS A 205 27.54 -2.64 -23.79
CA CYS A 205 28.49 -3.00 -22.75
C CYS A 205 29.24 -1.75 -22.27
N ASN A 206 29.47 -1.65 -20.97
CA ASN A 206 30.41 -0.67 -20.45
C ASN A 206 31.84 -1.00 -20.94
N GLN A 207 32.71 0.01 -20.94
CA GLN A 207 34.12 -0.15 -21.31
C GLN A 207 35.00 -0.53 -20.11
N MET A 208 34.41 -1.02 -19.01
CA MET A 208 35.16 -1.44 -17.83
C MET A 208 36.01 -2.67 -18.18
N TYR A 209 37.30 -2.60 -17.93
CA TYR A 209 38.23 -3.71 -18.14
C TYR A 209 38.22 -4.65 -16.93
N ALA A 210 37.62 -5.82 -17.10
CA ALA A 210 37.52 -6.91 -16.13
C ALA A 210 37.56 -8.24 -16.91
N PRO A 211 38.75 -8.66 -17.39
CA PRO A 211 38.86 -9.63 -18.45
C PRO A 211 38.38 -11.02 -18.03
N VAL A 212 37.84 -11.77 -19.00
CA VAL A 212 37.44 -13.17 -18.84
C VAL A 212 37.98 -14.00 -19.99
N CYS A 213 38.39 -15.24 -19.70
CA CYS A 213 38.82 -16.20 -20.72
C CYS A 213 37.59 -16.99 -21.19
N GLY A 214 37.34 -16.98 -22.49
CA GLY A 214 36.29 -17.77 -23.11
C GLY A 214 36.68 -19.23 -23.27
N SER A 215 35.69 -20.12 -23.35
CA SER A 215 35.87 -21.54 -23.69
C SER A 215 36.45 -21.77 -25.09
N ASP A 216 36.49 -20.72 -25.93
CA ASP A 216 37.15 -20.67 -27.23
C ASP A 216 38.62 -20.21 -27.17
N ARG A 217 39.18 -20.08 -25.95
CA ARG A 217 40.53 -19.58 -25.67
C ARG A 217 40.77 -18.13 -26.11
N ARG A 218 39.72 -17.32 -26.20
CA ARG A 218 39.83 -15.87 -26.44
C ARG A 218 39.60 -15.08 -25.16
N THR A 219 40.41 -14.05 -24.95
CA THR A 219 40.22 -13.08 -23.87
C THR A 219 39.19 -12.04 -24.30
N TYR A 220 38.20 -11.78 -23.44
CA TYR A 220 37.22 -10.72 -23.61
C TYR A 220 37.42 -9.65 -22.54
N ASN A 221 37.34 -8.36 -22.91
CA ASN A 221 37.63 -7.26 -21.96
C ASN A 221 36.71 -7.26 -20.73
N ASN A 222 35.48 -7.77 -20.89
CA ASN A 222 34.58 -8.03 -19.78
C ASN A 222 33.56 -9.11 -20.13
N ALA A 223 32.86 -9.58 -19.09
CA ALA A 223 31.81 -10.59 -19.21
C ALA A 223 30.67 -10.17 -20.16
N CYS A 224 30.36 -8.88 -20.28
CA CYS A 224 29.33 -8.39 -21.20
C CYS A 224 29.73 -8.62 -22.67
N LEU A 225 30.97 -8.29 -23.03
CA LEU A 225 31.47 -8.53 -24.39
C LEU A 225 31.54 -10.03 -24.72
N LEU A 226 31.90 -10.87 -23.74
CA LEU A 226 31.81 -12.33 -23.90
C LEU A 226 30.36 -12.75 -24.12
N GLN A 227 29.40 -12.22 -23.36
CA GLN A 227 27.97 -12.54 -23.53
C GLN A 227 27.45 -12.16 -24.92
N ASN A 228 27.84 -11.00 -25.46
CA ASN A 228 27.50 -10.62 -26.83
C ASN A 228 28.06 -11.61 -27.87
N ALA A 229 29.29 -12.08 -27.67
CA ALA A 229 29.88 -13.12 -28.52
C ALA A 229 29.21 -14.49 -28.33
N ALA A 230 28.86 -14.84 -27.09
CA ALA A 230 28.21 -16.10 -26.74
C ALA A 230 26.76 -16.18 -27.24
N CYS A 231 26.12 -15.03 -27.45
CA CYS A 231 24.84 -14.96 -28.12
C CYS A 231 24.94 -15.41 -29.60
N LYS A 232 26.08 -15.17 -30.26
CA LYS A 232 26.34 -15.64 -31.64
C LYS A 232 26.91 -17.08 -31.68
N SER A 233 27.44 -17.57 -30.56
CA SER A 233 28.03 -18.91 -30.45
C SER A 233 27.53 -19.60 -29.18
N SER A 234 26.51 -20.46 -29.35
CA SER A 234 25.79 -21.11 -28.24
C SER A 234 26.65 -21.95 -27.29
N ARG A 235 27.87 -22.32 -27.70
CA ARG A 235 28.85 -23.09 -26.91
C ARG A 235 29.86 -22.23 -26.16
N LEU A 236 29.94 -20.94 -26.45
CA LEU A 236 30.86 -20.03 -25.79
C LEU A 236 30.36 -19.74 -24.37
N ARG A 237 31.24 -19.97 -23.38
CA ARG A 237 31.03 -19.73 -21.96
C ARG A 237 32.29 -19.11 -21.37
N ILE A 238 32.18 -18.50 -20.19
CA ILE A 238 33.37 -18.12 -19.42
C ILE A 238 34.05 -19.41 -18.96
N ALA A 239 35.30 -19.61 -19.35
CA ALA A 239 36.14 -20.68 -18.83
C ALA A 239 36.66 -20.34 -17.44
N TYR A 240 37.19 -19.12 -17.26
CA TYR A 240 37.61 -18.58 -15.96
C TYR A 240 37.75 -17.04 -16.01
N ASN A 241 37.83 -16.41 -14.83
CA ASN A 241 38.06 -14.98 -14.68
C ASN A 241 39.55 -14.65 -14.89
N GLY A 242 39.85 -13.60 -15.66
CA GLY A 242 41.19 -13.23 -16.10
C GLY A 242 41.43 -13.52 -17.59
N PRO A 243 42.56 -13.07 -18.14
CA PRO A 243 42.93 -13.32 -19.54
C PRO A 243 43.31 -14.80 -19.78
N CYS A 244 43.13 -15.27 -21.01
CA CYS A 244 43.66 -16.57 -21.43
C CYS A 244 45.20 -16.57 -21.43
N SER A 245 45.80 -17.74 -21.14
CA SER A 245 47.26 -17.97 -21.16
C SER A 245 47.76 -18.47 -22.50
#